data_AF-A0A835VH84-F1
#
_entry.id   AF-A0A835VH84-F1
#
_cell.length_a   1.000
_cell.length_b   1.000
_cell.length_c   1.000
_cell.angle_alpha   90.00
_cell.angle_beta   90.00
_cell.angle_gamma   90.00
#
_symmetry.space_group_name_H-M   'P 1'
#
loop_
_entity.id
_entity.type
_entity.pdbx_description
1 polymer ?
#
loop_
_entity_poly.entity_id
_entity_poly.type
_entity_poly.pdbx_seq_one_letter_code
_entity_poly.pdbx_strand_id
1 'polypeptide(L)' 'INRRMEFIFASHNFDVWESWMLEGSLLEECRLVNCRNPLAVLDVRIEILAVLGEDGVTRWLD' A
#
# COMPACT_ATOMS: atom_id res chain seq x y z
N ILE A 1 -16.70 -12.19 8.98
CA ILE A 1 -15.70 -12.23 7.87
C ILE A 1 -16.42 -11.80 6.60
N ASN A 2 -16.04 -10.66 6.03
CA ASN A 2 -16.72 -10.03 4.89
C ASN A 2 -16.34 -10.75 3.59
N ARG A 3 -17.21 -11.65 3.11
CA ARG A 3 -16.98 -12.49 1.92
C ARG A 3 -16.78 -11.70 0.61
N ARG A 4 -17.07 -10.39 0.59
CA ARG A 4 -16.77 -9.52 -0.56
C ARG A 4 -15.28 -9.18 -0.69
N MET A 5 -14.53 -9.16 0.40
CA MET A 5 -13.09 -8.85 0.36
C MET A 5 -12.30 -9.99 -0.29
N GLU A 6 -12.66 -11.25 -0.01
CA GLU A 6 -11.99 -12.44 -0.56
C GLU A 6 -12.06 -12.52 -2.10
N PHE A 7 -13.12 -11.98 -2.71
CA PHE A 7 -13.27 -12.00 -4.17
C PHE A 7 -12.30 -11.06 -4.90
N ILE A 8 -11.94 -9.94 -4.28
CA ILE A 8 -11.04 -8.94 -4.89
C ILE A 8 -9.59 -9.46 -4.90
N PHE A 9 -9.21 -10.27 -3.92
CA PHE A 9 -7.86 -10.85 -3.84
C PHE A 9 -7.71 -12.20 -4.57
N ALA A 10 -8.81 -12.91 -4.85
CA ALA A 10 -8.77 -14.21 -5.52
C ALA A 10 -8.65 -14.12 -7.06
N SER A 11 -9.05 -12.99 -7.66
CA SER A 11 -8.78 -12.71 -9.06
C SER A 11 -7.37 -12.16 -9.22
N HIS A 12 -6.52 -12.83 -10.01
CA HIS A 12 -5.11 -12.50 -10.25
C HIS A 12 -4.82 -11.11 -10.86
N ASN A 13 -5.78 -10.19 -10.89
CA ASN A 13 -5.60 -8.80 -11.31
C ASN A 13 -5.98 -7.86 -10.15
N PHE A 14 -5.21 -7.91 -9.05
CA PHE A 14 -5.13 -6.76 -8.17
C PHE A 14 -4.30 -5.71 -8.92
N ASP A 15 -4.95 -4.93 -9.79
CA ASP A 15 -4.34 -3.82 -10.52
C ASP A 15 -4.09 -2.66 -9.53
N VAL A 16 -3.06 -2.84 -8.69
CA VAL A 16 -2.58 -1.86 -7.71
C VAL A 16 -2.24 -0.54 -8.39
N TRP A 17 -1.77 -0.64 -9.64
CA TRP A 17 -1.00 0.41 -10.28
C TRP A 17 -1.84 1.62 -10.70
N GLU A 18 -3.11 1.45 -11.04
CA GLU A 18 -3.91 2.56 -11.62
C GLU A 18 -5.09 3.03 -10.76
N SER A 19 -5.38 2.36 -9.64
CA SER A 19 -6.64 2.61 -8.91
C SER A 19 -6.48 2.85 -7.42
N TRP A 20 -5.26 2.97 -6.88
CA TRP A 20 -5.07 3.18 -5.45
C TRP A 20 -4.15 4.38 -5.19
N MET A 21 -4.56 5.21 -4.23
CA MET A 21 -3.80 6.35 -3.74
C MET A 21 -3.34 6.06 -2.32
N LEU A 22 -2.05 6.28 -2.04
CA LEU A 22 -1.53 6.24 -0.69
C LEU A 22 -1.91 7.54 0.02
N GLU A 23 -2.61 7.41 1.15
CA GLU A 23 -2.87 8.51 2.07
C GLU A 23 -2.14 8.28 3.40
N GLY A 24 -1.74 9.37 4.05
CA GLY A 24 -1.03 9.34 5.34
C GLY A 24 0.48 9.48 5.21
N SER A 25 1.18 9.26 6.32
CA SER A 25 2.65 9.30 6.38
C SER A 25 3.22 7.91 6.09
N LEU A 26 4.18 7.82 5.16
CA LEU A 26 4.77 6.56 4.66
C LEU A 26 5.30 5.64 5.78
N LEU A 27 5.78 6.22 6.88
CA LEU A 27 6.41 5.51 8.01
C LEU A 27 5.47 5.35 9.21
N GLU A 28 4.23 5.80 9.12
CA GLU A 28 3.24 5.75 10.21
C GLU A 28 1.95 5.07 9.73
N GLU A 29 0.79 5.54 10.22
CA GLU A 29 -0.54 5.07 9.84
C GLU A 29 -0.88 5.52 8.40
N CYS A 30 -0.49 4.70 7.42
CA CYS A 30 -0.85 4.91 6.03
C CYS A 30 -1.89 3.89 5.55
N ARG A 31 -2.65 4.31 4.54
CA ARG A 31 -3.72 3.52 3.94
C ARG A 31 -3.74 3.67 2.43
N LEU A 32 -4.13 2.61 1.73
CA LEU A 32 -4.45 2.67 0.31
C LEU A 32 -5.95 2.92 0.17
N VAL A 33 -6.31 3.98 -0.55
CA VAL A 33 -7.70 4.31 -0.87
C VAL A 33 -7.91 4.10 -2.36
N ASN A 34 -8.98 3.39 -2.74
CA ASN A 34 -9.26 3.17 -4.15
C ASN A 34 -9.81 4.46 -4.81
N CYS A 35 -9.17 4.93 -5.87
CA CYS A 35 -9.53 6.14 -6.61
C CYS A 35 -10.92 6.08 -7.25
N ARG A 36 -11.41 4.89 -7.61
CA ARG A 36 -12.72 4.68 -8.24
C ARG A 36 -13.81 4.35 -7.22
N ASN A 37 -13.44 3.93 -6.01
CA ASN A 37 -14.35 3.62 -4.91
C ASN A 37 -13.73 4.03 -3.56
N PRO A 38 -13.92 5.28 -3.10
CA PRO A 38 -13.29 5.80 -1.87
C PRO A 38 -13.65 5.05 -0.57
N LEU A 39 -14.69 4.20 -0.60
CA LEU A 39 -15.05 3.35 0.54
C LEU A 39 -14.22 2.07 0.63
N ALA A 40 -13.48 1.72 -0.42
CA ALA A 40 -12.51 0.63 -0.40
C ALA A 40 -11.18 1.18 0.13
N VAL A 41 -10.92 0.90 1.41
CA VAL A 41 -9.73 1.33 2.14
C VAL A 41 -8.99 0.09 2.66
N LEU A 42 -7.67 0.09 2.51
CA LEU A 42 -6.77 -0.93 3.04
C LEU A 42 -5.77 -0.26 3.97
N ASP A 43 -5.79 -0.61 5.25
CA ASP A 43 -4.73 -0.24 6.18
C ASP A 43 -3.49 -1.04 5.84
N VAL A 44 -2.38 -0.36 5.57
CA VAL A 44 -1.13 -0.99 5.11
C VAL A 44 0.03 -0.55 5.98
N ARG A 45 1.07 -1.39 6.03
CA ARG A 45 2.34 -1.04 6.64
C ARG A 45 3.42 -1.14 5.57
N ILE A 46 4.16 -0.05 5.38
CA ILE A 46 5.28 0.01 4.46
C ILE A 46 6.56 -0.09 5.27
N GLU A 47 7.42 -1.02 4.90
CA GLU A 47 8.74 -1.18 5.50
C GLU A 47 9.79 -0.92 4.42
N ILE A 48 10.67 0.05 4.68
CA ILE A 48 11.79 0.35 3.78
C ILE A 48 12.94 -0.57 4.16
N LEU A 49 13.25 -1.54 3.29
CA LEU A 49 14.39 -2.45 3.44
C LEU A 49 15.67 -1.79 2.91
N ALA A 50 15.97 -0.61 3.43
CA ALA A 50 17.14 0.15 3.04
C ALA A 50 17.63 1.02 4.20
N VAL A 51 18.92 1.28 4.24
CA VAL A 51 19.50 2.28 5.13
C VAL A 51 19.29 3.65 4.51
N LEU A 52 18.66 4.56 5.26
CA LEU A 52 18.47 5.95 4.87
C LEU A 52 19.60 6.82 5.43
N GLY A 53 20.10 7.75 4.62
CA GLY A 53 21.00 8.84 5.00
C GLY A 53 20.34 10.19 4.73
N GLU A 54 21.09 11.30 4.89
CA GLU A 54 20.56 12.66 4.72
C GLU A 54 19.93 12.90 3.34
N ASP A 55 20.49 12.30 2.28
CA ASP A 55 20.03 12.48 0.90
C ASP A 55 19.19 11.30 0.36
N GLY A 56 18.70 10.41 1.22
CA GLY A 56 17.84 9.28 0.85
C GLY A 56 18.50 7.90 1.02
N VAL A 57 18.25 6.96 0.12
CA VAL A 57 18.72 5.57 0.26
C VAL A 57 20.23 5.47 0.08
N THR A 58 20.93 5.04 1.14
CA THR A 58 22.40 4.85 1.14
C THR A 58 22.81 3.43 0.76
N ARG A 59 22.03 2.41 1.18
CA ARG A 59 22.18 1.02 0.72
C ARG A 59 20.90 0.23 0.93
N TRP A 60 20.64 -0.76 0.07
CA TRP A 60 19.57 -1.73 0.28
C TRP A 60 20.00 -2.76 1.33
N LEU A 61 19.03 -3.26 2.10
CA LEU A 61 19.23 -4.39 3.00
C LEU A 61 18.95 -5.67 2.20
N ASP A 62 19.86 -6.64 2.30
CA ASP A 62 19.70 -7.98 1.71
C ASP A 62 18.66 -8.82 2.46
#